data_AF-A0AAN6QAV7-F1
#
_entry.id   AF-A0AAN6QAV7-F1
#
_cell.length_a   1.000
_cell.length_b   1.000
_cell.length_c   1.000
_cell.angle_alpha   90.00
_cell.angle_beta   90.00
_cell.angle_gamma   90.00
#
_symmetry.space_group_name_H-M   'P 1'
#
loop_
_entity.id
_entity.type
_entity.pdbx_description
1 polymer ?
#
loop_
_entity_poly.entity_id
_entity_poly.type
_entity_poly.pdbx_seq_one_letter_code
_entity_poly.pdbx_strand_id
1 'polypeptide(L)'
;MSDYGGDDDREPLNDEPAFDEDPDEYYEPEPEPADDADETGRVPGEGEGGNAQDGGRDHVVASGDPNAAANHGKGNDKSHKDKKIPNEQRTTTPFMTKYEKARILGTRALQISMNAPVLVDLEGETDPLQIAIKELREKKIPLIVRRYLPDGYYEDWTCEELLQ
;
A
#
# COMPACT_ATOMS: atom_id res chain seq x y z
N MET A 1 24.45 -70.58 21.14
CA MET A 1 25.32 -70.08 20.06
C MET A 1 24.47 -69.17 19.19
N SER A 2 25.03 -67.99 18.87
CA SER A 2 24.55 -66.88 18.02
C SER A 2 23.25 -66.19 18.44
N ASP A 3 23.26 -64.95 18.94
CA ASP A 3 23.73 -63.69 18.31
C ASP A 3 22.78 -63.24 17.21
N TYR A 4 21.89 -62.29 17.54
CA TYR A 4 21.54 -61.17 16.67
C TYR A 4 20.97 -60.04 17.53
N GLY A 5 21.67 -58.91 17.51
CA GLY A 5 21.46 -57.73 18.34
C GLY A 5 20.08 -57.10 18.19
N GLY A 6 19.57 -56.61 19.32
CA GLY A 6 18.49 -55.65 19.35
C GLY A 6 19.04 -54.28 18.97
N ASP A 7 18.63 -53.83 17.80
CA ASP A 7 18.91 -52.51 17.25
C ASP A 7 17.57 -52.04 16.65
N ASP A 8 16.80 -51.29 17.43
CA ASP A 8 15.73 -50.42 16.93
C ASP A 8 15.57 -49.26 17.92
N ASP A 9 16.69 -48.58 18.19
CA ASP A 9 16.69 -47.23 18.74
C ASP A 9 16.17 -46.28 17.65
N ARG A 10 14.84 -46.23 17.51
CA ARG A 10 14.16 -45.15 16.77
C ARG A 10 14.28 -43.86 17.58
N GLU A 11 15.43 -43.21 17.47
CA GLU A 11 15.57 -41.78 17.74
C GLU A 11 14.68 -41.00 16.76
N PRO A 12 13.81 -40.10 17.22
CA PRO A 12 13.09 -39.21 16.32
C PRO A 12 14.08 -38.22 15.70
N LEU A 13 14.18 -38.22 14.36
CA LEU A 13 14.81 -37.13 13.60
C LEU A 13 14.16 -35.80 14.00
N ASN A 14 14.85 -35.05 14.85
CA ASN A 14 14.59 -33.65 15.08
C ASN A 14 15.42 -32.84 14.08
N ASP A 15 14.98 -32.78 12.83
CA ASP A 15 15.51 -31.87 11.80
C ASP A 15 14.91 -30.46 11.99
N GLU A 16 15.16 -29.86 13.14
CA GLU A 16 15.03 -28.41 13.34
C GLU A 16 16.43 -27.83 13.12
N PRO A 17 16.67 -26.98 12.10
CA PRO A 17 17.95 -26.31 11.97
C PRO A 17 18.12 -25.40 13.19
N ALA A 18 19.13 -25.69 14.01
CA ALA A 18 19.60 -24.78 15.04
C ALA A 18 19.94 -23.45 14.35
N PHE A 19 19.11 -22.44 14.58
CA PHE A 19 19.42 -21.07 14.23
C PHE A 19 20.47 -20.60 15.24
N ASP A 20 21.72 -20.94 14.99
CA ASP A 20 22.85 -20.30 15.66
C ASP A 20 22.85 -18.84 15.19
N GLU A 21 22.18 -18.01 15.99
CA GLU A 21 22.14 -16.57 15.82
C GLU A 21 23.50 -16.02 16.26
N ASP A 22 24.50 -16.11 15.38
CA ASP A 22 25.80 -15.47 15.56
C ASP A 22 25.58 -13.94 15.46
N PRO A 23 25.73 -13.17 16.54
CA PRO A 23 25.35 -11.75 16.56
C PRO A 23 26.38 -10.82 15.87
N ASP A 24 27.42 -11.38 15.25
CA ASP A 24 28.56 -10.65 14.68
C ASP A 24 28.71 -10.82 13.15
N GLU A 25 27.72 -11.35 12.43
CA GLU A 25 27.75 -11.34 10.95
C GLU A 25 27.48 -9.92 10.43
N TYR A 26 28.55 -9.12 10.41
CA TYR A 26 28.59 -7.77 9.87
C TYR A 26 28.25 -7.83 8.38
N TYR A 27 27.12 -7.25 7.99
CA TYR A 27 26.72 -7.12 6.60
C TYR A 27 27.78 -6.32 5.83
N GLU A 28 28.61 -6.98 5.01
CA GLU A 28 29.53 -6.28 4.11
C GLU A 28 28.70 -5.58 3.01
N PRO A 29 28.77 -4.25 2.87
CA PRO A 29 28.04 -3.56 1.81
C PRO A 29 28.65 -3.94 0.45
N GLU A 30 27.78 -4.30 -0.50
CA GLU A 30 28.19 -4.52 -1.90
C GLU A 30 28.83 -3.24 -2.48
N PRO A 31 29.87 -3.35 -3.32
CA PRO A 31 30.52 -2.19 -3.90
C PRO A 31 29.58 -1.44 -4.86
N GLU A 32 29.39 -0.14 -4.61
CA GLU A 32 28.70 0.79 -5.50
C GLU A 32 29.31 0.73 -6.93
N PRO A 33 28.49 0.64 -7.99
CA PRO A 33 29.00 0.69 -9.36
C PRO A 33 29.65 2.04 -9.64
N ALA A 34 30.83 2.02 -10.26
CA ALA A 34 31.60 3.21 -10.59
C ALA A 34 30.82 4.15 -11.51
N ASP A 35 30.78 5.43 -11.14
CA ASP A 35 30.28 6.53 -11.96
C ASP A 35 31.21 6.73 -13.18
N ASP A 36 30.86 6.13 -14.32
CA ASP A 36 31.45 6.50 -15.61
C ASP A 36 30.82 7.82 -16.07
N ALA A 37 31.50 8.92 -15.73
CA ALA A 37 31.22 10.24 -16.28
C ALA A 37 31.94 10.46 -17.62
N ASP A 38 31.13 10.76 -18.64
CA ASP A 38 31.34 11.76 -19.71
C ASP A 38 31.32 11.24 -21.18
N GLU A 39 30.82 12.14 -22.04
CA GLU A 39 30.76 12.16 -23.52
C GLU A 39 29.66 11.31 -24.20
N THR A 40 28.67 11.84 -24.94
CA THR A 40 28.52 13.13 -25.65
C THR A 40 27.03 13.43 -25.87
N GLY A 41 26.55 14.57 -25.36
CA GLY A 41 25.27 15.15 -25.73
C GLY A 41 25.40 16.01 -26.97
N ARG A 42 24.85 15.56 -28.11
CA ARG A 42 24.62 16.43 -29.28
C ARG A 42 23.31 16.11 -29.97
N VAL A 43 22.29 16.94 -29.73
CA VAL A 43 21.25 17.25 -30.71
C VAL A 43 20.89 18.74 -30.59
N PRO A 44 20.94 19.52 -31.68
CA PRO A 44 20.65 20.95 -31.68
C PRO A 44 19.14 21.22 -31.81
N GLY A 45 18.67 22.36 -31.29
CA GLY A 45 17.30 22.81 -31.58
C GLY A 45 16.86 24.03 -30.78
N GLU A 46 17.35 25.20 -31.17
CA GLU A 46 16.73 26.48 -30.82
C GLU A 46 15.46 26.65 -31.68
N GLY A 47 14.32 26.92 -31.06
CA GLY A 47 13.05 27.11 -31.74
C GLY A 47 11.94 27.57 -30.80
N GLU A 48 11.70 28.88 -30.81
CA GLU A 48 10.69 29.60 -30.04
C GLU A 48 9.24 29.25 -30.42
N GLY A 49 8.36 29.28 -29.41
CA GLY A 49 6.98 29.78 -29.48
C GLY A 49 6.04 29.34 -30.61
N GLY A 50 5.10 28.45 -30.30
CA GLY A 50 3.91 28.23 -31.12
C GLY A 50 2.77 27.55 -30.34
N ASN A 51 1.72 28.31 -30.02
CA ASN A 51 0.44 27.80 -29.50
C ASN A 51 -0.20 26.87 -30.55
N ALA A 52 -0.12 25.56 -30.36
CA ALA A 52 -0.84 24.58 -31.17
C ALA A 52 -2.10 24.14 -30.42
N GLN A 53 -3.23 24.59 -30.96
CA GLN A 53 -4.58 24.24 -30.56
C GLN A 53 -4.75 22.72 -30.59
N ASP A 54 -5.04 22.13 -29.42
CA ASP A 54 -5.31 20.70 -29.23
C ASP A 54 -6.51 20.28 -30.09
N GLY A 55 -6.20 19.75 -31.26
CA GLY A 55 -7.13 19.20 -32.25
C GLY A 55 -7.11 17.68 -32.20
N GLY A 56 -7.38 17.10 -31.04
CA GLY A 56 -7.54 15.66 -30.84
C GLY A 56 -9.00 15.27 -30.61
N ARG A 57 -9.91 15.64 -31.52
CA ARG A 57 -11.23 15.00 -31.57
C ARG A 57 -11.13 13.79 -32.47
N ASP A 58 -11.17 12.61 -31.86
CA ASP A 58 -11.38 11.35 -32.56
C ASP A 58 -12.60 11.49 -33.48
N HIS A 59 -12.36 11.58 -34.78
CA HIS A 59 -13.38 11.68 -35.80
C HIS A 59 -14.00 10.29 -36.01
N VAL A 60 -14.83 9.87 -35.05
CA VAL A 60 -15.74 8.75 -35.21
C VAL A 60 -16.92 9.25 -36.03
N VAL A 61 -16.88 9.05 -37.34
CA VAL A 61 -18.07 9.17 -38.20
C VAL A 61 -18.98 7.99 -37.93
N ALA A 62 -19.82 8.13 -36.91
CA ALA A 62 -20.95 7.25 -36.70
C ALA A 62 -21.98 7.50 -37.82
N SER A 63 -21.89 6.75 -38.92
CA SER A 63 -22.97 6.66 -39.91
C SER A 63 -24.12 5.83 -39.32
N GLY A 64 -24.77 6.38 -38.30
CA GLY A 64 -25.90 5.76 -37.60
C GLY A 64 -26.73 6.87 -36.96
N ASP A 65 -28.04 6.77 -37.14
CA ASP A 65 -29.10 7.64 -36.62
C ASP A 65 -28.67 8.51 -35.41
N PRO A 66 -28.83 9.85 -35.45
CA PRO A 66 -28.51 10.74 -34.32
C PRO A 66 -29.22 10.36 -33.02
N ASN A 67 -30.27 9.55 -33.07
CA ASN A 67 -30.95 9.00 -31.90
C ASN A 67 -30.18 7.86 -31.20
N ALA A 68 -29.25 7.17 -31.87
CA ALA A 68 -28.45 6.07 -31.31
C ALA A 68 -27.28 6.56 -30.45
N ALA A 69 -26.75 7.76 -30.72
CA ALA A 69 -25.67 8.37 -29.94
C ALA A 69 -26.12 8.80 -28.53
N ALA A 70 -27.41 9.08 -28.34
CA ALA A 70 -27.96 9.49 -27.05
C ALA A 70 -28.06 8.34 -26.01
N ASN A 71 -27.95 7.08 -26.44
CA ASN A 71 -28.09 5.90 -25.58
C ASN A 71 -26.77 5.19 -25.23
N HIS A 72 -25.64 5.51 -25.89
CA HIS A 72 -24.36 4.86 -25.62
C HIS A 72 -23.64 5.36 -24.34
N GLY A 73 -24.12 6.44 -23.73
CA GLY A 73 -23.53 7.03 -22.52
C GLY A 73 -24.21 6.64 -21.20
N LYS A 74 -25.28 5.84 -21.25
CA LYS A 74 -25.99 5.38 -20.04
C LYS A 74 -25.59 3.94 -19.69
N GLY A 75 -24.29 3.72 -19.54
CA GLY A 75 -23.84 2.67 -18.63
C GLY A 75 -24.48 2.95 -17.28
N ASN A 76 -25.10 1.95 -16.67
CA ASN A 76 -25.71 2.03 -15.34
C ASN A 76 -24.62 2.10 -14.26
N ASP A 77 -23.65 3.00 -14.44
CA ASP A 77 -22.54 3.26 -13.53
C ASP A 77 -23.12 3.95 -12.31
N LYS A 78 -23.62 3.12 -11.39
CA LYS A 78 -23.99 3.54 -10.04
C LYS A 78 -22.89 4.47 -9.51
N SER A 79 -23.30 5.62 -9.01
CA SER A 79 -22.39 6.63 -8.48
C SER A 79 -21.49 6.01 -7.41
N HIS A 80 -20.28 6.54 -7.22
CA HIS A 80 -19.40 6.10 -6.14
C HIS A 80 -20.10 6.16 -4.75
N LYS A 81 -21.13 6.99 -4.59
CA LYS A 81 -21.96 7.04 -3.37
C LYS A 81 -22.90 5.84 -3.23
N ASP A 82 -23.39 5.30 -4.33
CA ASP A 82 -24.36 4.19 -4.37
C ASP A 82 -23.70 2.83 -4.07
N LYS A 83 -22.36 2.77 -4.11
CA LYS A 83 -21.56 1.57 -3.83
C LYS A 83 -21.14 1.46 -2.35
N LYS A 84 -21.50 2.42 -1.49
CA LYS A 84 -21.19 2.38 -0.07
C LYS A 84 -22.13 1.42 0.66
N ILE A 85 -21.55 0.48 1.41
CA ILE A 85 -22.29 -0.40 2.32
C ILE A 85 -22.56 0.36 3.63
N PRO A 86 -23.81 0.38 4.13
CA PRO A 86 -24.15 0.98 5.42
C PRO A 86 -23.39 0.33 6.59
N ASN A 87 -23.20 1.07 7.68
CA ASN A 87 -22.39 0.63 8.81
C ASN A 87 -22.93 -0.66 9.46
N GLU A 88 -24.25 -0.81 9.49
CA GLU A 88 -24.95 -1.95 10.09
C GLU A 88 -24.89 -3.21 9.24
N GLN A 89 -24.50 -3.09 7.96
CA GLN A 89 -24.47 -4.17 6.97
C GLN A 89 -23.04 -4.56 6.57
N ARG A 90 -22.03 -4.07 7.29
CA ARG A 90 -20.63 -4.43 7.06
C ARG A 90 -20.39 -5.88 7.43
N THR A 91 -19.60 -6.57 6.62
CA THR A 91 -19.30 -8.00 6.77
C THR A 91 -17.82 -8.27 6.97
N THR A 92 -16.94 -7.32 6.65
CA THR A 92 -15.50 -7.51 6.82
C THR A 92 -15.08 -7.53 8.30
N THR A 93 -13.87 -8.04 8.56
CA THR A 93 -13.35 -8.26 9.92
C THR A 93 -13.25 -6.96 10.74
N PRO A 94 -13.61 -6.95 12.03
CA PRO A 94 -13.41 -5.78 12.89
C PRO A 94 -11.94 -5.51 13.25
N PHE A 95 -11.01 -6.41 12.88
CA PHE A 95 -9.59 -6.25 13.14
C PHE A 95 -8.89 -5.46 12.03
N MET A 96 -7.93 -4.63 12.43
CA MET A 96 -7.00 -3.98 11.53
C MET A 96 -6.04 -5.00 10.94
N THR A 97 -5.97 -5.06 9.60
CA THR A 97 -5.01 -5.94 8.94
C THR A 97 -3.59 -5.38 9.06
N LYS A 98 -2.57 -6.23 8.97
CA LYS A 98 -1.16 -5.80 8.96
C LYS A 98 -0.85 -4.77 7.86
N TYR A 99 -1.54 -4.87 6.73
CA TYR A 99 -1.39 -3.95 5.60
C TYR A 99 -2.00 -2.58 5.89
N GLU A 100 -3.18 -2.55 6.50
CA GLU A 100 -3.83 -1.32 6.93
C GLU A 100 -2.99 -0.62 7.99
N LYS A 101 -2.52 -1.36 9.01
CA LYS A 101 -1.66 -0.83 10.07
C LYS A 101 -0.41 -0.17 9.51
N ALA A 102 0.32 -0.86 8.64
CA ALA A 102 1.51 -0.32 7.99
C ALA A 102 1.22 0.96 7.20
N ARG A 103 0.12 0.96 6.41
CA ARG A 103 -0.25 2.10 5.58
C ARG A 103 -0.74 3.31 6.39
N ILE A 104 -1.49 3.06 7.46
CA ILE A 104 -1.97 4.09 8.38
C ILE A 104 -0.78 4.77 9.06
N LEU A 105 0.14 3.97 9.63
CA LEU A 105 1.35 4.50 10.27
C LEU A 105 2.21 5.28 9.29
N GLY A 106 2.47 4.75 8.09
CA GLY A 106 3.26 5.44 7.08
C GLY A 106 2.62 6.76 6.61
N THR A 107 1.32 6.75 6.31
CA THR A 107 0.59 7.95 5.88
C THR A 107 0.56 8.99 7.00
N ARG A 108 0.33 8.57 8.25
CA ARG A 108 0.25 9.48 9.38
C ARG A 108 1.62 10.05 9.75
N ALA A 109 2.67 9.23 9.76
CA ALA A 109 4.04 9.68 9.96
C ALA A 109 4.45 10.72 8.90
N LEU A 110 4.08 10.49 7.63
CA LEU A 110 4.31 11.47 6.55
C LEU A 110 3.57 12.80 6.79
N GLN A 111 2.33 12.76 7.27
CA GLN A 111 1.61 13.98 7.62
C GLN A 111 2.33 14.74 8.75
N ILE A 112 2.76 14.04 9.79
CA ILE A 112 3.48 14.63 10.93
C ILE A 112 4.81 15.25 10.47
N SER A 113 5.55 14.58 9.58
CA SER A 113 6.80 15.12 9.04
C SER A 113 6.58 16.39 8.21
N MET A 114 5.39 16.55 7.61
CA MET A 114 4.95 17.79 6.93
C MET A 114 4.27 18.78 7.90
N ASN A 115 4.63 18.74 9.18
CA ASN A 115 4.12 19.63 10.24
C ASN A 115 2.59 19.60 10.41
N ALA A 116 1.93 18.49 10.09
CA ALA A 116 0.51 18.35 10.42
C ALA A 116 0.30 18.33 11.95
N PRO A 117 -0.87 18.80 12.44
CA PRO A 117 -1.16 18.80 13.87
C PRO A 117 -1.16 17.38 14.47
N VAL A 118 -0.45 17.21 15.58
CA VAL A 118 -0.41 15.98 16.38
C VAL A 118 -1.53 16.04 17.42
N LEU A 119 -2.24 14.92 17.64
CA LEU A 119 -3.42 14.82 18.50
C LEU A 119 -3.14 14.15 19.86
N VAL A 120 -1.90 13.77 20.11
CA VAL A 120 -1.41 13.20 21.37
C VAL A 120 -0.38 14.10 22.02
N ASP A 121 -0.22 13.95 23.33
CA ASP A 121 0.80 14.67 24.08
C ASP A 121 2.19 14.07 23.79
N LEU A 122 3.15 14.92 23.44
CA LEU A 122 4.52 14.52 23.18
C LEU A 122 5.32 14.50 24.49
N GLU A 123 5.95 13.37 24.80
CA GLU A 123 6.81 13.11 25.96
C GLU A 123 8.30 13.06 25.56
N GLY A 124 8.66 13.78 24.50
CA GLY A 124 10.02 13.81 23.97
C GLY A 124 10.23 12.96 22.72
N GLU A 125 9.17 12.41 22.13
CA GLU A 125 9.24 11.76 20.82
C GLU A 125 9.53 12.80 19.72
N THR A 126 10.61 12.59 18.98
CA THR A 126 11.02 13.43 17.85
C THR A 126 10.78 12.76 16.49
N ASP A 127 10.76 11.43 16.47
CA ASP A 127 10.54 10.63 15.27
C ASP A 127 9.04 10.64 14.89
N PRO A 128 8.67 11.08 13.68
CA PRO A 128 7.29 11.06 13.20
C PRO A 128 6.63 9.68 13.25
N LEU A 129 7.40 8.60 13.05
CA LEU A 129 6.86 7.24 13.11
C LEU A 129 6.51 6.86 14.55
N GLN A 130 7.37 7.14 15.54
CA GLN A 130 7.03 6.94 16.95
C GLN A 130 5.78 7.73 17.36
N ILE A 131 5.66 8.98 16.91
CA ILE A 131 4.48 9.80 17.20
C ILE A 131 3.22 9.18 16.58
N ALA A 132 3.27 8.72 15.33
CA ALA A 132 2.15 8.04 14.68
C ALA A 132 1.77 6.72 15.40
N ILE A 133 2.76 5.97 15.90
CA ILE A 133 2.52 4.76 16.71
C ILE A 133 1.81 5.12 18.02
N LYS A 134 2.21 6.21 18.68
CA LYS A 134 1.55 6.71 19.89
C LYS A 134 0.10 7.12 19.62
N GLU A 135 -0.13 7.88 18.54
CA GLU A 135 -1.49 8.23 18.09
C GLU A 135 -2.36 7.02 17.77
N LEU A 136 -1.79 5.98 17.15
CA LEU A 136 -2.51 4.75 16.84
C LEU A 136 -2.91 3.99 18.12
N ARG A 137 -2.02 3.92 19.12
CA ARG A 137 -2.28 3.29 20.43
C ARG A 137 -3.37 4.01 21.22
N GLU A 138 -3.37 5.35 21.18
CA GLU A 138 -4.41 6.18 21.81
C GLU A 138 -5.69 6.30 20.96
N LYS A 139 -5.76 5.62 19.80
CA LYS A 139 -6.88 5.66 18.85
C LYS A 139 -7.25 7.07 18.36
N LYS A 140 -6.28 7.98 18.28
CA LYS A 140 -6.49 9.38 17.86
C LYS A 140 -6.17 9.66 16.39
N ILE A 141 -5.84 8.66 15.59
CA ILE A 141 -5.55 8.86 14.17
C ILE A 141 -6.83 9.22 13.40
N PRO A 142 -6.90 10.41 12.74
CA PRO A 142 -8.10 10.88 12.06
C PRO A 142 -8.19 10.35 10.62
N LEU A 143 -8.08 9.04 10.44
CA LEU A 143 -8.12 8.37 9.13
C LEU A 143 -9.25 7.33 9.06
N ILE A 144 -9.73 7.09 7.84
CA ILE A 144 -10.74 6.09 7.52
C ILE A 144 -10.14 5.13 6.49
N VAL A 145 -10.27 3.84 6.75
CA VAL A 145 -9.91 2.75 5.85
C VAL A 145 -11.11 2.40 4.99
N ARG A 146 -11.01 2.61 3.67
CA ARG A 146 -12.00 2.14 2.71
C ARG A 146 -11.60 0.76 2.20
N ARG A 147 -12.38 -0.26 2.53
CA ARG A 147 -12.22 -1.64 2.05
C ARG A 147 -13.11 -1.87 0.84
N TYR A 148 -12.51 -2.12 -0.32
CA TYR A 148 -13.26 -2.47 -1.53
C TYR A 148 -13.49 -3.98 -1.58
N LEU A 149 -14.72 -4.36 -1.89
CA LEU A 149 -15.12 -5.73 -2.15
C LEU A 149 -14.93 -6.06 -3.65
N PRO A 150 -14.86 -7.36 -4.02
CA PRO A 150 -14.66 -7.77 -5.41
C PRO A 150 -15.78 -7.34 -6.37
N ASP A 151 -16.98 -7.08 -5.85
CA ASP A 151 -18.15 -6.58 -6.61
C ASP A 151 -18.12 -5.05 -6.82
N GLY A 152 -17.10 -4.37 -6.28
CA GLY A 152 -16.91 -2.93 -6.37
C GLY A 152 -17.65 -2.12 -5.30
N TYR A 153 -18.42 -2.76 -4.41
CA TYR A 153 -18.93 -2.10 -3.21
C TYR A 153 -17.81 -1.86 -2.21
N TYR A 154 -18.02 -0.97 -1.24
CA TYR A 154 -17.02 -0.71 -0.21
C TYR A 154 -17.60 -0.43 1.17
N GLU A 155 -16.78 -0.72 2.17
CA GLU A 155 -17.03 -0.45 3.58
C GLU A 155 -16.02 0.58 4.08
N ASP A 156 -16.48 1.62 4.77
CA ASP A 156 -15.63 2.67 5.36
C ASP A 156 -15.43 2.37 6.85
N TRP A 157 -14.23 1.97 7.27
CA TRP A 157 -13.89 1.69 8.67
C TRP A 157 -13.06 2.81 9.29
N THR A 158 -13.43 3.31 10.47
CA THR A 158 -12.62 4.31 11.19
C THR A 158 -11.41 3.65 11.86
N CYS A 159 -10.28 4.35 11.96
CA CYS A 159 -9.12 3.78 12.66
C CYS A 159 -9.37 3.55 14.16
N GLU A 160 -10.30 4.30 14.76
CA GLU A 160 -10.67 4.20 16.18
C GLU A 160 -11.46 2.90 16.49
N GLU A 161 -12.35 2.50 15.57
CA GLU A 161 -13.22 1.34 15.77
C GLU A 161 -12.51 0.01 15.44
N LEU A 162 -11.46 0.04 14.62
CA LEU A 162 -10.69 -1.14 14.28
C LEU A 162 -9.90 -1.65 15.50
N LEU A 163 -10.04 -2.96 15.78
CA LEU A 163 -9.29 -3.65 16.82
C LEU A 163 -7.86 -3.92 16.34
N GLN A 164 -6.87 -3.74 17.21
CA GLN A 164 -5.44 -3.79 16.88
C GLN A 164 -4.72 -4.96 17.54
#